data_AF-A0A2D7LKR0-F1
#
_entry.id   AF-A0A2D7LKR0-F1
#
_cell.length_a   1.000
_cell.length_b   1.000
_cell.length_c   1.000
_cell.angle_alpha   90.00
_cell.angle_beta   90.00
_cell.angle_gamma   90.00
#
_symmetry.space_group_name_H-M   'P 1'
#
loop_
_entity.id
_entity.type
_entity.pdbx_description
1 polymer ?
#
loop_
_entity_poly.entity_id
_entity_poly.type
_entity_poly.pdbx_seq_one_letter_code
_entity_poly.pdbx_strand_id
1 'polypeptide(L)'
;MKQHKVELLFPWYSLIYKLDYFLSAYFKYFIHKIIGGNYLNRLSNGKNRISLIELEQKILSNKKKRVALFVAYHKKHEIPLSNKEYLKFLSNCSFSVIYIHNGKLDEKVINELEESGCFVICRKNLGQDFGAWKDLLLLLEKLKLSDYLDWTLMCNDSNFYLGGENGKIFERRFLKELEKENPKDFISLNCNYEMSMHHQSYFLCLSNKILKNKKFIGFWKNYMPLNNRYHAIDNGEKKLSKKILNYYKPRILLTTYGIYKNLNMQLKDDSLKNIIEILPKNVFHLESCFNESGLDQYTIQKILHVLDNYNPSHAFAIMYILYHQSPFLKKDIIRQGTFSPMQIEEFICSNNMINNDLLKDEIITHCLTDGTPLSFLEDLRLSYRKGICGFGQNYKGYEDSQIYLKKYMTQEKSF
;
A
#
# COMPACT_ATOMS: atom_id res chain seq x y z
N MET A 1 -0.13 40.47 -4.19
CA MET A 1 0.50 40.63 -5.52
C MET A 1 1.35 39.44 -5.99
N LYS A 2 2.09 38.73 -5.11
CA LYS A 2 2.79 37.48 -5.49
C LYS A 2 1.84 36.30 -5.74
N GLN A 3 0.77 36.10 -4.96
CA GLN A 3 -0.19 34.99 -5.19
C GLN A 3 -0.91 35.07 -6.55
N HIS A 4 -1.40 36.25 -6.96
CA HIS A 4 -2.11 36.40 -8.24
C HIS A 4 -1.26 36.25 -9.50
N LYS A 5 0.06 36.52 -9.45
CA LYS A 5 0.94 36.27 -10.62
C LYS A 5 1.25 34.79 -10.82
N VAL A 6 1.20 34.02 -9.74
CA VAL A 6 1.42 32.58 -9.79
C VAL A 6 0.15 31.90 -10.36
N GLU A 7 -1.05 32.47 -10.11
CA GLU A 7 -2.36 32.08 -10.67
C GLU A 7 -2.43 31.91 -12.19
N LEU A 8 -1.81 32.82 -12.93
CA LEU A 8 -1.86 32.85 -14.39
C LEU A 8 -0.80 31.97 -15.10
N LEU A 9 0.25 31.54 -14.40
CA LEU A 9 1.32 30.68 -14.95
C LEU A 9 1.18 29.21 -14.52
N PHE A 10 0.20 28.87 -13.67
CA PHE A 10 0.10 27.57 -13.00
C PHE A 10 -0.12 26.32 -13.87
N PRO A 11 -0.95 26.32 -14.92
CA PRO A 11 -1.13 25.13 -15.77
C PRO A 11 0.20 24.70 -16.39
N TRP A 12 1.04 25.69 -16.73
CA TRP A 12 2.36 25.49 -17.32
C TRP A 12 3.34 24.88 -16.30
N TYR A 13 3.35 25.33 -15.04
CA TYR A 13 4.20 24.73 -14.01
C TYR A 13 3.86 23.26 -13.72
N SER A 14 2.57 22.93 -13.60
CA SER A 14 2.14 21.53 -13.41
C SER A 14 2.58 20.66 -14.59
N LEU A 15 2.42 21.16 -15.82
CA LEU A 15 2.85 20.47 -17.03
C LEU A 15 4.37 20.29 -17.10
N ILE A 16 5.15 21.32 -16.74
CA ILE A 16 6.61 21.27 -16.73
C ILE A 16 7.11 20.21 -15.74
N TYR A 17 6.61 20.19 -14.50
CA TYR A 17 7.04 19.18 -13.52
C TYR A 17 6.58 17.77 -13.88
N LYS A 18 5.41 17.63 -14.51
CA LYS A 18 4.93 16.37 -15.10
C LYS A 18 5.92 15.85 -16.14
N LEU A 19 6.31 16.70 -17.08
CA LEU A 19 7.26 16.37 -18.14
C LEU A 19 8.64 16.06 -17.58
N ASP A 20 9.19 16.88 -16.69
CA ASP A 20 10.48 16.63 -16.04
C ASP A 20 10.48 15.31 -15.26
N TYR A 21 9.44 15.03 -14.48
CA TYR A 21 9.36 13.77 -13.72
C TYR A 21 9.25 12.56 -14.64
N PHE A 22 8.52 12.70 -15.76
CA PHE A 22 8.41 11.67 -16.78
C PHE A 22 9.75 11.45 -17.49
N LEU A 23 10.35 12.50 -18.05
CA LEU A 23 11.62 12.45 -18.78
C LEU A 23 12.76 11.91 -17.90
N SER A 24 12.87 12.38 -16.65
CA SER A 24 13.89 11.89 -15.72
C SER A 24 13.73 10.39 -15.39
N ALA A 25 12.50 9.89 -15.31
CA ALA A 25 12.24 8.47 -15.11
C ALA A 25 12.62 7.64 -16.34
N TYR A 26 12.28 8.10 -17.55
CA TYR A 26 12.67 7.45 -18.81
C TYR A 26 14.18 7.46 -19.02
N PHE A 27 14.84 8.59 -18.77
CA PHE A 27 16.28 8.72 -18.92
C PHE A 27 17.03 7.75 -18.00
N LYS A 28 16.64 7.65 -16.73
CA LYS A 28 17.20 6.66 -15.79
C LYS A 28 17.01 5.22 -16.29
N TYR A 29 15.83 4.89 -16.81
CA TYR A 29 15.56 3.58 -17.37
C TYR A 29 16.39 3.29 -18.65
N PHE A 30 16.52 4.28 -19.53
CA PHE A 30 17.26 4.15 -20.78
C PHE A 30 18.76 3.97 -20.53
N ILE A 31 19.36 4.75 -19.63
CA ILE A 31 20.73 4.54 -19.16
C ILE A 31 20.90 3.10 -18.65
N HIS A 32 19.99 2.66 -17.78
CA HIS A 32 20.03 1.31 -17.23
C HIS A 32 20.00 0.24 -18.34
N LYS A 33 19.22 0.44 -19.40
CA LYS A 33 19.14 -0.49 -20.54
C LYS A 33 20.40 -0.45 -21.41
N ILE A 34 20.97 0.73 -21.67
CA ILE A 34 22.20 0.89 -22.47
C ILE A 34 23.37 0.15 -21.83
N ILE A 35 23.51 0.22 -20.50
CA ILE A 35 24.56 -0.50 -19.76
C ILE A 35 24.28 -2.02 -19.63
N GLY A 36 23.40 -2.57 -20.46
CA GLY A 36 23.04 -3.99 -20.46
C GLY A 36 22.16 -4.42 -19.28
N GLY A 37 21.56 -3.49 -18.54
CA GLY A 37 20.71 -3.79 -17.39
C GLY A 37 19.46 -4.59 -17.75
N ASN A 38 19.32 -5.75 -17.12
CA ASN A 38 18.12 -6.59 -17.17
C ASN A 38 17.61 -6.87 -15.75
N TYR A 39 16.54 -7.66 -15.61
CA TYR A 39 15.99 -7.96 -14.29
C TYR A 39 16.97 -8.74 -13.40
N LEU A 40 17.72 -9.70 -13.95
CA LEU A 40 18.76 -10.45 -13.21
C LEU A 40 19.86 -9.50 -12.70
N ASN A 41 20.27 -8.53 -13.51
CA ASN A 41 21.28 -7.53 -13.12
C ASN A 41 20.79 -6.59 -12.01
N ARG A 42 19.46 -6.43 -11.85
CA ARG A 42 18.88 -5.65 -10.74
C ARG A 42 18.75 -6.48 -9.47
N LEU A 43 18.57 -7.79 -9.60
CA LEU A 43 18.46 -8.78 -8.53
C LEU A 43 19.86 -9.18 -8.00
N SER A 44 20.62 -8.21 -7.50
CA SER A 44 21.98 -8.43 -6.98
C SER A 44 22.08 -8.04 -5.51
N ASN A 45 22.47 -8.98 -4.64
CA ASN A 45 22.74 -8.78 -3.20
C ASN A 45 24.04 -8.02 -2.95
N GLY A 46 24.28 -6.90 -3.64
CA GLY A 46 25.40 -5.98 -3.39
C GLY A 46 26.81 -6.52 -3.65
N LYS A 47 27.06 -7.84 -3.59
CA LYS A 47 28.32 -8.56 -3.85
C LYS A 47 28.11 -10.04 -4.23
N ASN A 48 27.07 -10.72 -3.73
CA ASN A 48 26.80 -12.15 -4.04
C ASN A 48 25.65 -12.32 -5.05
N ARG A 49 25.80 -13.28 -5.97
CA ARG A 49 24.69 -13.72 -6.83
C ARG A 49 23.64 -14.43 -5.99
N ILE A 50 22.36 -14.24 -6.32
CA ILE A 50 21.26 -14.97 -5.70
C ILE A 50 21.48 -16.47 -5.91
N SER A 51 21.39 -17.26 -4.84
CA SER A 51 21.38 -18.71 -4.92
C SER A 51 20.03 -19.17 -5.49
N LEU A 52 20.00 -19.41 -6.80
CA LEU A 52 18.79 -19.87 -7.49
C LEU A 52 18.35 -21.25 -6.99
N ILE A 53 19.31 -22.10 -6.59
CA ILE A 53 19.05 -23.42 -6.05
C ILE A 53 18.31 -23.34 -4.71
N GLU A 54 18.78 -22.50 -3.78
CA GLU A 54 18.11 -22.29 -2.49
C GLU A 54 16.71 -21.69 -2.67
N LEU A 55 16.56 -20.75 -3.60
CA LEU A 55 15.26 -20.17 -3.92
C LEU A 55 14.28 -21.23 -4.41
N GLU A 56 14.70 -22.06 -5.38
CA GLU A 56 13.90 -23.17 -5.90
C GLU A 56 13.53 -24.15 -4.78
N GLN A 57 14.49 -24.58 -3.97
CA GLN A 57 14.27 -25.49 -2.85
C GLN A 57 13.27 -24.94 -1.83
N LYS A 58 13.34 -23.64 -1.50
CA LYS A 58 12.42 -23.00 -0.56
C LYS A 58 10.98 -22.93 -1.09
N ILE A 59 10.83 -22.73 -2.40
CA ILE A 59 9.50 -22.70 -3.04
C ILE A 59 8.93 -24.11 -3.13
N LEU A 60 9.73 -25.07 -3.62
CA LEU A 60 9.31 -26.45 -3.85
C LEU A 60 9.06 -27.23 -2.54
N SER A 61 9.71 -26.87 -1.44
CA SER A 61 9.48 -27.49 -0.13
C SER A 61 8.18 -27.05 0.56
N ASN A 62 7.52 -25.99 0.06
CA ASN A 62 6.25 -25.54 0.64
C ASN A 62 5.10 -26.50 0.28
N LYS A 63 4.66 -27.29 1.25
CA LYS A 63 3.56 -28.27 1.06
C LYS A 63 2.24 -27.65 0.59
N LYS A 64 1.97 -26.39 0.95
CA LYS A 64 0.75 -25.66 0.54
C LYS A 64 0.91 -25.00 -0.84
N LYS A 65 2.10 -25.05 -1.45
CA LYS A 65 2.39 -24.48 -2.77
C LYS A 65 2.08 -22.98 -2.85
N ARG A 66 2.35 -22.25 -1.76
CA ARG A 66 2.09 -20.82 -1.63
C ARG A 66 3.39 -20.04 -1.53
N VAL A 67 3.54 -19.00 -2.35
CA VAL A 67 4.67 -18.06 -2.26
C VAL A 67 4.17 -16.64 -2.07
N ALA A 68 4.77 -15.91 -1.14
CA ALA A 68 4.55 -14.49 -0.96
C ALA A 68 5.78 -13.75 -1.48
N LEU A 69 5.56 -12.92 -2.47
CA LEU A 69 6.51 -11.92 -2.93
C LEU A 69 6.25 -10.71 -2.05
N PHE A 70 7.17 -10.40 -1.13
CA PHE A 70 7.06 -9.29 -0.20
C PHE A 70 8.04 -8.18 -0.59
N VAL A 71 7.53 -7.05 -1.08
CA VAL A 71 8.37 -5.90 -1.42
C VAL A 71 8.47 -4.95 -0.25
N ALA A 72 9.70 -4.59 0.09
CA ALA A 72 9.99 -3.69 1.18
C ALA A 72 10.88 -2.52 0.75
N TYR A 73 10.69 -1.38 1.39
CA TYR A 73 11.56 -0.23 1.28
C TYR A 73 11.66 0.50 2.63
N HIS A 74 12.72 0.21 3.37
CA HIS A 74 12.97 0.78 4.69
C HIS A 74 14.46 1.10 4.92
N LYS A 75 14.79 1.60 6.11
CA LYS A 75 16.19 1.88 6.51
C LYS A 75 16.99 0.58 6.53
N LYS A 76 18.25 0.65 6.10
CA LYS A 76 19.11 -0.53 5.89
C LYS A 76 19.46 -1.35 7.15
N HIS A 77 19.35 -0.75 8.33
CA HIS A 77 19.87 -1.28 9.59
C HIS A 77 18.80 -1.87 10.51
N GLU A 78 17.52 -1.78 10.14
CA GLU A 78 16.42 -2.21 10.99
C GLU A 78 15.23 -2.67 10.15
N ILE A 79 14.57 -3.74 10.59
CA ILE A 79 13.30 -4.21 10.03
C ILE A 79 12.17 -3.52 10.79
N PRO A 80 11.25 -2.80 10.12
CA PRO A 80 10.08 -2.24 10.78
C PRO A 80 9.27 -3.31 11.53
N LEU A 81 8.82 -3.01 12.74
CA LEU A 81 7.96 -3.88 13.55
C LEU A 81 6.69 -4.26 12.79
N SER A 82 6.11 -3.31 12.07
CA SER A 82 4.98 -3.58 11.18
C SER A 82 5.32 -4.65 10.12
N ASN A 83 6.54 -4.66 9.58
CA ASN A 83 6.93 -5.68 8.60
C ASN A 83 7.10 -7.04 9.30
N LYS A 84 7.65 -7.08 10.51
CA LYS A 84 7.76 -8.32 11.30
C LYS A 84 6.38 -8.93 11.58
N GLU A 85 5.40 -8.13 12.00
CA GLU A 85 4.02 -8.60 12.20
C GLU A 85 3.37 -9.10 10.90
N TYR A 86 3.65 -8.42 9.78
CA TYR A 86 3.17 -8.85 8.48
C TYR A 86 3.80 -10.20 8.05
N LEU A 87 5.10 -10.39 8.28
CA LEU A 87 5.78 -11.66 7.99
C LEU A 87 5.23 -12.82 8.84
N LYS A 88 4.89 -12.57 10.11
CA LYS A 88 4.20 -13.56 10.96
C LYS A 88 2.87 -13.99 10.34
N PHE A 89 2.05 -13.04 9.91
CA PHE A 89 0.79 -13.34 9.21
C PHE A 89 1.00 -14.20 7.95
N LEU A 90 2.01 -13.89 7.14
CA LEU A 90 2.32 -14.65 5.93
C LEU A 90 2.74 -16.09 6.25
N SER A 91 3.59 -16.25 7.27
CA SER A 91 4.02 -17.55 7.78
C SER A 91 2.83 -18.38 8.28
N ASN A 92 1.94 -17.78 9.08
CA ASN A 92 0.73 -18.44 9.57
C ASN A 92 -0.22 -18.85 8.44
N CYS A 93 -0.26 -18.07 7.35
CA CYS A 93 -0.99 -18.42 6.14
C CYS A 93 -0.28 -19.48 5.24
N SER A 94 0.83 -20.05 5.73
CA SER A 94 1.67 -21.07 5.07
C SER A 94 2.33 -20.60 3.77
N PHE A 95 2.67 -19.32 3.65
CA PHE A 95 3.45 -18.82 2.51
C PHE A 95 4.95 -18.99 2.73
N SER A 96 5.66 -19.50 1.72
CA SER A 96 7.11 -19.28 1.61
C SER A 96 7.34 -17.83 1.21
N VAL A 97 8.08 -17.07 2.01
CA VAL A 97 8.28 -15.64 1.77
C VAL A 97 9.59 -15.38 1.02
N ILE A 98 9.48 -14.68 -0.11
CA ILE A 98 10.60 -14.02 -0.79
C ILE A 98 10.53 -12.53 -0.39
N TYR A 99 11.46 -12.12 0.47
CA TYR A 99 11.58 -10.74 0.92
C TYR A 99 12.47 -9.97 -0.04
N ILE A 100 11.90 -9.10 -0.87
CA ILE A 100 12.67 -8.26 -1.78
C ILE A 100 12.77 -6.82 -1.27
N HIS A 101 13.98 -6.40 -0.94
CA HIS A 101 14.25 -5.05 -0.48
C HIS A 101 14.71 -4.15 -1.63
N ASN A 102 14.01 -3.04 -1.85
CA ASN A 102 14.32 -1.99 -2.83
C ASN A 102 15.50 -1.11 -2.37
N GLY A 103 16.66 -1.70 -2.18
CA GLY A 103 17.88 -1.04 -1.74
C GLY A 103 18.92 -2.04 -1.28
N LYS A 104 19.79 -1.61 -0.36
CA LYS A 104 20.73 -2.48 0.36
C LYS A 104 20.28 -2.64 1.81
N LEU A 105 20.55 -3.80 2.40
CA LEU A 105 20.40 -4.08 3.82
C LEU A 105 21.78 -4.37 4.42
N ASP A 106 21.92 -4.09 5.71
CA ASP A 106 23.09 -4.53 6.47
C ASP A 106 22.97 -6.04 6.76
N GLU A 107 24.11 -6.73 6.88
CA GLU A 107 24.17 -8.21 7.00
C GLU A 107 23.36 -8.74 8.20
N LYS A 108 23.39 -8.03 9.33
CA LYS A 108 22.57 -8.35 10.50
C LYS A 108 21.07 -8.44 10.16
N VAL A 109 20.57 -7.50 9.35
CA VAL A 109 19.16 -7.45 8.96
C VAL A 109 18.81 -8.59 8.00
N ILE A 110 19.74 -8.94 7.11
CA ILE A 110 19.57 -10.08 6.21
C ILE A 110 19.47 -11.37 7.03
N ASN A 111 20.40 -11.58 7.97
CA ASN A 111 20.41 -12.77 8.83
C ASN A 111 19.12 -12.87 9.66
N GLU A 112 18.65 -11.78 10.27
CA GLU A 112 17.40 -11.77 11.04
C GLU A 112 16.16 -12.14 10.20
N LEU A 113 16.10 -11.67 8.94
CA LEU A 113 15.04 -12.04 8.00
C LEU A 113 15.13 -13.52 7.58
N GLU A 114 16.32 -14.03 7.34
CA GLU A 114 16.57 -15.43 6.96
C GLU A 114 16.25 -16.40 8.12
N GLU A 115 16.63 -16.05 9.35
CA GLU A 115 16.25 -16.76 10.59
C GLU A 115 14.74 -16.77 10.79
N SER A 116 14.05 -15.71 10.38
CA SER A 116 12.58 -15.63 10.35
C SER A 116 11.95 -16.45 9.22
N GLY A 117 12.76 -17.19 8.45
CA GLY A 117 12.29 -18.06 7.39
C GLY A 117 12.03 -17.35 6.05
N CYS A 118 12.56 -16.15 5.82
CA CYS A 118 12.48 -15.49 4.51
C CYS A 118 13.59 -15.98 3.56
N PHE A 119 13.44 -15.70 2.26
CA PHE A 119 14.55 -15.67 1.31
C PHE A 119 14.78 -14.22 0.90
N VAL A 120 15.96 -13.68 1.17
CA VAL A 120 16.19 -12.23 1.07
C VAL A 120 16.87 -11.85 -0.23
N ILE A 121 16.27 -10.91 -0.95
CA ILE A 121 16.81 -10.33 -2.17
C ILE A 121 16.90 -8.82 -2.02
N CYS A 122 18.11 -8.27 -2.07
CA CYS A 122 18.35 -6.85 -2.26
C CYS A 122 18.42 -6.51 -3.75
N ARG A 123 17.91 -5.34 -4.12
CA ARG A 123 17.92 -4.88 -5.51
C ARG A 123 18.12 -3.39 -5.66
N LYS A 124 18.55 -2.99 -6.86
CA LYS A 124 18.50 -1.57 -7.25
C LYS A 124 17.02 -1.11 -7.29
N ASN A 125 16.72 0.01 -6.64
CA ASN A 125 15.37 0.60 -6.63
C ASN A 125 15.04 1.28 -7.97
N LEU A 126 14.79 0.46 -8.99
CA LEU A 126 14.30 0.87 -10.29
C LEU A 126 12.93 0.23 -10.55
N GLY A 127 11.94 1.07 -10.84
CA GLY A 127 10.53 0.70 -11.02
C GLY A 127 9.73 0.58 -9.74
N GLN A 128 10.32 0.87 -8.57
CA GLN A 128 9.69 0.69 -7.25
C GLN A 128 9.08 -0.73 -7.13
N ASP A 129 7.91 -0.85 -6.52
CA ASP A 129 7.26 -2.14 -6.27
C ASP A 129 6.92 -2.88 -7.56
N PHE A 130 6.40 -2.18 -8.57
CA PHE A 130 6.11 -2.79 -9.87
C PHE A 130 7.38 -3.28 -10.58
N GLY A 131 8.51 -2.61 -10.38
CA GLY A 131 9.81 -3.07 -10.86
C GLY A 131 10.29 -4.33 -10.14
N ALA A 132 10.08 -4.40 -8.83
CA ALA A 132 10.39 -5.60 -8.05
C ALA A 132 9.47 -6.78 -8.42
N TRP A 133 8.17 -6.53 -8.62
CA TRP A 133 7.20 -7.52 -9.12
C TRP A 133 7.55 -8.06 -10.48
N LYS A 134 7.88 -7.18 -11.42
CA LYS A 134 8.39 -7.59 -12.74
C LYS A 134 9.56 -8.54 -12.58
N ASP A 135 10.52 -8.19 -11.74
CA ASP A 135 11.77 -8.93 -11.65
C ASP A 135 11.57 -10.30 -11.00
N LEU A 136 10.76 -10.39 -9.94
CA LEU A 136 10.42 -11.65 -9.28
C LEU A 136 9.54 -12.54 -10.16
N LEU A 137 8.51 -12.01 -10.81
CA LEU A 137 7.61 -12.81 -11.64
C LEU A 137 8.33 -13.35 -12.89
N LEU A 138 9.23 -12.56 -13.49
CA LEU A 138 10.07 -13.05 -14.59
C LEU A 138 11.11 -14.08 -14.12
N LEU A 139 11.59 -13.97 -12.87
CA LEU A 139 12.45 -14.99 -12.27
C LEU A 139 11.69 -16.31 -12.06
N LEU A 140 10.51 -16.26 -11.44
CA LEU A 140 9.66 -17.45 -11.25
C LEU A 140 9.33 -18.13 -12.58
N GLU A 141 9.00 -17.34 -13.62
CA GLU A 141 8.77 -17.84 -14.98
C GLU A 141 10.02 -18.50 -15.57
N LYS A 142 11.20 -17.86 -15.43
CA LYS A 142 12.46 -18.43 -15.94
C LYS A 142 12.78 -19.78 -15.30
N LEU A 143 12.51 -19.93 -14.01
CA LEU A 143 12.73 -21.15 -13.25
C LEU A 143 11.56 -22.15 -13.37
N LYS A 144 10.51 -21.81 -14.15
CA LYS A 144 9.27 -22.59 -14.29
C LYS A 144 8.58 -22.91 -12.96
N LEU A 145 8.77 -22.07 -11.94
CA LEU A 145 8.22 -22.29 -10.60
C LEU A 145 6.73 -21.98 -10.53
N SER A 146 6.21 -21.16 -11.44
CA SER A 146 4.76 -20.92 -11.60
C SER A 146 3.97 -22.23 -11.72
N ASP A 147 4.56 -23.28 -12.30
CA ASP A 147 3.89 -24.56 -12.48
C ASP A 147 3.59 -25.31 -11.18
N TYR A 148 4.35 -25.03 -10.12
CA TYR A 148 4.30 -25.71 -8.82
C TYR A 148 3.52 -24.94 -7.75
N LEU A 149 3.06 -23.74 -8.07
CA LEU A 149 2.41 -22.84 -7.13
C LEU A 149 0.89 -22.87 -7.31
N ASP A 150 0.15 -23.00 -6.23
CA ASP A 150 -1.30 -22.81 -6.23
C ASP A 150 -1.64 -21.32 -6.08
N TRP A 151 -0.87 -20.62 -5.25
CA TRP A 151 -1.05 -19.20 -4.95
C TRP A 151 0.27 -18.43 -4.94
N THR A 152 0.28 -17.28 -5.62
CA THR A 152 1.32 -16.27 -5.51
C THR A 152 0.73 -14.97 -4.98
N LEU A 153 1.14 -14.57 -3.77
CA LEU A 153 0.76 -13.29 -3.18
C LEU A 153 1.78 -12.21 -3.52
N MET A 154 1.35 -11.16 -4.20
CA MET A 154 2.10 -9.91 -4.33
C MET A 154 1.68 -8.99 -3.20
N CYS A 155 2.62 -8.59 -2.34
CA CYS A 155 2.32 -7.73 -1.20
C CYS A 155 3.49 -6.80 -0.84
N ASN A 156 3.22 -5.58 -0.40
CA ASN A 156 4.29 -4.64 -0.05
C ASN A 156 4.10 -4.00 1.31
N ASP A 157 5.11 -3.28 1.76
CA ASP A 157 5.11 -2.53 3.02
C ASP A 157 4.53 -1.11 2.89
N SER A 158 3.68 -0.85 1.89
CA SER A 158 3.02 0.46 1.74
C SER A 158 1.85 0.67 2.73
N ASN A 159 1.49 -0.36 3.48
CA ASN A 159 0.59 -0.29 4.64
C ASN A 159 1.36 -0.71 5.89
N PHE A 160 1.00 -0.14 7.03
CA PHE A 160 1.25 -0.80 8.30
C PHE A 160 0.38 -2.05 8.42
N TYR A 161 0.95 -3.10 8.99
CA TYR A 161 0.25 -4.27 9.46
C TYR A 161 0.17 -4.21 10.98
N LEU A 162 -1.03 -3.98 11.50
CA LEU A 162 -1.30 -3.69 12.90
C LEU A 162 -1.22 -4.92 13.81
N GLY A 163 -1.29 -6.13 13.26
CA GLY A 163 -1.34 -7.36 14.03
C GLY A 163 -2.56 -7.41 14.96
N GLY A 164 -2.35 -7.87 16.19
CA GLY A 164 -3.39 -7.92 17.22
C GLY A 164 -4.57 -8.83 16.87
N GLU A 165 -5.74 -8.52 17.43
CA GLU A 165 -6.95 -9.33 17.21
C GLU A 165 -7.45 -9.22 15.76
N ASN A 166 -7.39 -8.03 15.17
CA ASN A 166 -7.72 -7.82 13.75
C ASN A 166 -6.81 -8.66 12.83
N GLY A 167 -5.51 -8.75 13.16
CA GLY A 167 -4.57 -9.60 12.44
C GLY A 167 -5.00 -11.08 12.47
N LYS A 168 -5.36 -11.60 13.65
CA LYS A 168 -5.83 -13.00 13.81
C LYS A 168 -7.14 -13.26 13.07
N ILE A 169 -8.10 -12.34 13.15
CA ILE A 169 -9.38 -12.44 12.44
C ILE A 169 -9.14 -12.43 10.92
N PHE A 170 -8.30 -11.52 10.45
CA PHE A 170 -7.96 -11.40 9.04
C PHE A 170 -7.24 -12.65 8.51
N GLU A 171 -6.30 -13.19 9.28
CA GLU A 171 -5.59 -14.44 8.99
C GLU A 171 -6.57 -15.59 8.74
N ARG A 172 -7.47 -15.86 9.68
CA ARG A 172 -8.50 -16.91 9.55
C ARG A 172 -9.38 -16.68 8.32
N ARG A 173 -9.79 -15.43 8.08
CA ARG A 173 -10.61 -15.06 6.92
C ARG A 173 -9.86 -15.30 5.60
N PHE A 174 -8.59 -14.93 5.54
CA PHE A 174 -7.77 -15.09 4.34
C PHE A 174 -7.45 -16.56 4.06
N LEU A 175 -7.06 -17.33 5.08
CA LEU A 175 -6.88 -18.78 4.99
C LEU A 175 -8.13 -19.49 4.44
N LYS A 176 -9.31 -19.13 4.96
CA LYS A 176 -10.57 -19.67 4.46
C LYS A 176 -10.78 -19.39 2.96
N GLU A 177 -10.35 -18.24 2.45
CA GLU A 177 -10.47 -17.94 1.02
C GLU A 177 -9.47 -18.74 0.17
N LEU A 178 -8.25 -19.00 0.67
CA LEU A 178 -7.23 -19.80 -0.01
C LEU A 178 -7.58 -21.29 -0.07
N GLU A 179 -8.38 -21.78 0.88
CA GLU A 179 -8.71 -23.20 1.05
C GLU A 179 -10.11 -23.59 0.58
N LYS A 180 -10.84 -22.66 -0.07
CA LYS A 180 -12.13 -22.99 -0.70
C LYS A 180 -11.94 -24.05 -1.78
N GLU A 181 -12.88 -25.00 -1.85
CA GLU A 181 -12.95 -26.01 -2.90
C GLU A 181 -13.04 -25.41 -4.31
N ASN A 182 -13.79 -24.32 -4.45
CA ASN A 182 -13.89 -23.53 -5.67
C ASN A 182 -13.35 -22.11 -5.41
N PRO A 183 -12.02 -21.94 -5.38
CA PRO A 183 -11.42 -20.66 -5.06
C PRO A 183 -11.70 -19.65 -6.17
N LYS A 184 -11.72 -18.36 -5.80
CA LYS A 184 -11.71 -17.28 -6.79
C LYS A 184 -10.37 -17.30 -7.53
N ASP A 185 -10.35 -16.79 -8.75
CA ASP A 185 -9.12 -16.80 -9.56
C ASP A 185 -8.05 -15.84 -9.00
N PHE A 186 -8.46 -14.81 -8.26
CA PHE A 186 -7.57 -13.97 -7.46
C PHE A 186 -8.29 -13.34 -6.25
N ILE A 187 -7.49 -12.92 -5.27
CA ILE A 187 -7.93 -12.23 -4.05
C ILE A 187 -7.22 -10.88 -3.97
N SER A 188 -7.96 -9.80 -3.78
CA SER A 188 -7.42 -8.45 -3.53
C SER A 188 -7.92 -7.91 -2.20
N LEU A 189 -7.15 -7.03 -1.56
CA LEU A 189 -7.68 -6.32 -0.38
C LEU A 189 -8.84 -5.40 -0.78
N ASN A 190 -8.63 -4.53 -1.76
CA ASN A 190 -9.60 -3.50 -2.18
C ASN A 190 -9.73 -3.45 -3.71
N CYS A 191 -10.81 -2.84 -4.18
CA CYS A 191 -11.02 -2.46 -5.56
C CYS A 191 -11.35 -0.97 -5.59
N ASN A 192 -10.56 -0.19 -6.32
CA ASN A 192 -10.76 1.24 -6.47
C ASN A 192 -11.65 1.50 -7.68
N TYR A 193 -12.71 2.30 -7.50
CA TYR A 193 -13.64 2.70 -8.55
C TYR A 193 -13.40 4.13 -9.07
N GLU A 194 -12.52 4.90 -8.41
CA GLU A 194 -12.15 6.26 -8.78
C GLU A 194 -11.52 6.30 -10.20
N MET A 195 -12.16 7.07 -11.09
CA MET A 195 -11.84 7.29 -12.52
C MET A 195 -11.87 6.05 -13.42
N SER A 196 -11.25 4.96 -13.02
CA SER A 196 -11.15 3.71 -13.77
C SER A 196 -11.02 2.57 -12.79
N MET A 197 -11.97 1.64 -12.79
CA MET A 197 -11.95 0.48 -11.90
C MET A 197 -10.62 -0.30 -11.99
N HIS A 198 -9.97 -0.53 -10.84
CA HIS A 198 -8.75 -1.32 -10.72
C HIS A 198 -8.55 -1.93 -9.33
N HIS A 199 -7.86 -3.07 -9.26
CA HIS A 199 -7.46 -3.70 -8.01
C HIS A 199 -6.11 -3.17 -7.54
N GLN A 200 -5.99 -2.84 -6.25
CA GLN A 200 -4.77 -2.25 -5.71
C GLN A 200 -3.66 -3.29 -5.54
N SER A 201 -2.43 -2.95 -5.94
CA SER A 201 -1.35 -3.94 -6.06
C SER A 201 -0.56 -4.21 -4.77
N TYR A 202 -0.93 -3.60 -3.64
CA TYR A 202 -0.24 -3.78 -2.36
C TYR A 202 -0.62 -5.09 -1.65
N PHE A 203 -1.69 -5.76 -2.10
CA PHE A 203 -2.09 -7.10 -1.69
C PHE A 203 -2.94 -7.73 -2.79
N LEU A 204 -2.30 -8.59 -3.59
CA LEU A 204 -2.94 -9.27 -4.71
C LEU A 204 -2.47 -10.73 -4.75
N CYS A 205 -3.34 -11.65 -4.35
CA CYS A 205 -3.09 -13.08 -4.38
C CYS A 205 -3.64 -13.69 -5.67
N LEU A 206 -2.77 -14.22 -6.51
CA LEU A 206 -3.09 -14.74 -7.83
C LEU A 206 -3.05 -16.27 -7.80
N SER A 207 -4.10 -16.90 -8.31
CA SER A 207 -4.08 -18.35 -8.55
C SER A 207 -3.13 -18.72 -9.68
N ASN A 208 -2.73 -19.99 -9.70
CA ASN A 208 -1.92 -20.57 -10.77
C ASN A 208 -2.48 -20.30 -12.19
N LYS A 209 -3.81 -20.30 -12.32
CA LYS A 209 -4.50 -20.04 -13.59
C LYS A 209 -4.09 -18.71 -14.23
N ILE A 210 -3.88 -17.67 -13.42
CA ILE A 210 -3.44 -16.36 -13.90
C ILE A 210 -1.93 -16.39 -14.20
N LEU A 211 -1.14 -17.01 -13.34
CA LEU A 211 0.32 -17.04 -13.44
C LEU A 211 0.80 -17.71 -14.74
N LYS A 212 0.17 -18.81 -15.16
CA LYS A 212 0.48 -19.51 -16.42
C LYS A 212 -0.05 -18.80 -17.67
N ASN A 213 -0.86 -17.75 -17.51
CA ASN A 213 -1.47 -17.10 -18.65
C ASN A 213 -0.44 -16.33 -19.48
N LYS A 214 -0.34 -16.64 -20.78
CA LYS A 214 0.60 -15.97 -21.71
C LYS A 214 0.42 -14.44 -21.75
N LYS A 215 -0.80 -13.92 -21.59
CA LYS A 215 -1.05 -12.45 -21.52
C LYS A 215 -0.49 -11.86 -20.22
N PHE A 216 -0.58 -12.57 -19.10
CA PHE A 216 -0.01 -12.12 -17.82
C PHE A 216 1.52 -12.08 -17.90
N ILE A 217 2.15 -13.15 -18.38
CA ILE A 217 3.60 -13.20 -18.60
C ILE A 217 4.03 -12.12 -19.60
N GLY A 218 3.27 -11.95 -20.70
CA GLY A 218 3.50 -10.91 -21.70
C GLY A 218 3.39 -9.49 -21.13
N PHE A 219 2.45 -9.24 -20.21
CA PHE A 219 2.34 -7.96 -19.50
C PHE A 219 3.64 -7.65 -18.75
N TRP A 220 4.14 -8.59 -17.93
CA TRP A 220 5.36 -8.35 -17.16
C TRP A 220 6.62 -8.28 -18.02
N LYS A 221 6.72 -9.07 -19.10
CA LYS A 221 7.82 -8.93 -20.08
C LYS A 221 7.88 -7.51 -20.66
N ASN A 222 6.73 -6.94 -21.00
CA ASN A 222 6.61 -5.64 -21.65
C ASN A 222 6.53 -4.45 -20.69
N TYR A 223 6.22 -4.65 -19.41
CA TYR A 223 6.11 -3.56 -18.44
C TYR A 223 7.45 -2.83 -18.28
N MET A 224 7.45 -1.50 -18.35
CA MET A 224 8.66 -0.70 -18.21
C MET A 224 8.81 -0.21 -16.75
N PRO A 225 9.83 -0.64 -16.00
CA PRO A 225 10.02 -0.27 -14.60
C PRO A 225 10.56 1.16 -14.46
N LEU A 226 9.67 2.15 -14.45
CA LEU A 226 10.00 3.56 -14.24
C LEU A 226 9.85 3.96 -12.77
N ASN A 227 10.76 4.81 -12.27
CA ASN A 227 10.65 5.43 -10.93
C ASN A 227 9.63 6.59 -10.94
N ASN A 228 8.39 6.27 -11.31
CA ASN A 228 7.29 7.22 -11.43
C ASN A 228 6.00 6.62 -10.86
N ARG A 229 5.45 7.22 -9.80
CA ARG A 229 4.24 6.74 -9.12
C ARG A 229 3.03 6.68 -10.06
N TYR A 230 2.81 7.73 -10.86
CA TYR A 230 1.70 7.75 -11.83
C TYR A 230 1.87 6.69 -12.91
N HIS A 231 3.09 6.45 -13.38
CA HIS A 231 3.36 5.35 -14.30
C HIS A 231 3.05 3.99 -13.69
N ALA A 232 3.43 3.75 -12.42
CA ALA A 232 3.11 2.51 -11.72
C ALA A 232 1.59 2.31 -11.57
N ILE A 233 0.83 3.38 -11.31
CA ILE A 233 -0.64 3.33 -11.23
C ILE A 233 -1.26 3.12 -12.61
N ASP A 234 -0.97 3.97 -13.58
CA ASP A 234 -1.66 3.98 -14.87
C ASP A 234 -1.20 2.86 -15.80
N ASN A 235 0.12 2.64 -15.89
CA ASN A 235 0.69 1.61 -16.77
C ASN A 235 0.92 0.26 -16.07
N GLY A 236 0.93 0.25 -14.74
CA GLY A 236 0.97 -0.95 -13.92
C GLY A 236 -0.43 -1.36 -13.49
N GLU A 237 -0.92 -0.81 -12.38
CA GLU A 237 -2.11 -1.24 -11.64
C GLU A 237 -3.40 -1.25 -12.49
N LYS A 238 -3.72 -0.12 -13.15
CA LYS A 238 -4.89 0.02 -14.01
C LYS A 238 -4.82 -0.89 -15.24
N LYS A 239 -3.66 -0.95 -15.91
CA LYS A 239 -3.49 -1.83 -17.09
C LYS A 239 -3.48 -3.31 -16.72
N LEU A 240 -2.90 -3.70 -15.59
CA LEU A 240 -2.94 -5.08 -15.10
C LEU A 240 -4.38 -5.51 -14.84
N SER A 241 -5.16 -4.67 -14.17
CA SER A 241 -6.58 -4.91 -13.92
C SER A 241 -7.36 -5.02 -15.23
N LYS A 242 -7.30 -3.99 -16.08
CA LYS A 242 -8.06 -3.89 -17.32
C LYS A 242 -7.72 -4.99 -18.34
N LYS A 243 -6.43 -5.32 -18.50
CA LYS A 243 -5.99 -6.27 -19.53
C LYS A 243 -5.97 -7.72 -19.06
N ILE A 244 -5.84 -7.96 -17.76
CA ILE A 244 -5.68 -9.30 -17.20
C ILE A 244 -6.78 -9.60 -16.18
N LEU A 245 -6.79 -8.93 -15.02
CA LEU A 245 -7.60 -9.38 -13.87
C LEU A 245 -9.10 -9.35 -14.13
N ASN A 246 -9.61 -8.41 -14.92
CA ASN A 246 -11.05 -8.29 -15.21
C ASN A 246 -11.62 -9.49 -15.99
N TYR A 247 -10.78 -10.37 -16.53
CA TYR A 247 -11.20 -11.61 -17.19
C TYR A 247 -11.25 -12.82 -16.24
N TYR A 248 -10.97 -12.60 -14.95
CA TYR A 248 -10.90 -13.62 -13.91
C TYR A 248 -11.87 -13.32 -12.79
N LYS A 249 -12.29 -14.35 -12.05
CA LYS A 249 -13.23 -14.21 -10.93
C LYS A 249 -12.52 -13.59 -9.70
N PRO A 250 -12.91 -12.38 -9.24
CA PRO A 250 -12.28 -11.75 -8.07
C PRO A 250 -12.88 -12.23 -6.74
N ARG A 251 -12.06 -12.16 -5.67
CA ARG A 251 -12.50 -11.96 -4.29
C ARG A 251 -11.93 -10.64 -3.77
N ILE A 252 -12.80 -9.69 -3.43
CA ILE A 252 -12.39 -8.45 -2.76
C ILE A 252 -12.64 -8.63 -1.26
N LEU A 253 -11.62 -8.49 -0.42
CA LEU A 253 -11.73 -8.76 1.01
C LEU A 253 -12.36 -7.61 1.79
N LEU A 254 -12.03 -6.36 1.45
CA LEU A 254 -12.51 -5.15 2.10
C LEU A 254 -13.46 -4.42 1.14
N THR A 255 -14.74 -4.37 1.50
CA THR A 255 -15.80 -3.80 0.67
C THR A 255 -16.62 -2.80 1.47
N THR A 256 -17.13 -1.78 0.78
CA THR A 256 -18.03 -0.77 1.36
C THR A 256 -19.30 -1.41 1.91
N TYR A 257 -19.85 -2.41 1.21
CA TYR A 257 -20.97 -3.20 1.71
C TYR A 257 -20.65 -3.95 3.01
N GLY A 258 -19.42 -4.46 3.17
CA GLY A 258 -18.96 -5.09 4.40
C GLY A 258 -18.97 -4.12 5.59
N ILE A 259 -18.51 -2.87 5.36
CA ILE A 259 -18.59 -1.80 6.35
C ILE A 259 -20.06 -1.52 6.69
N TYR A 260 -20.90 -1.27 5.68
CA TYR A 260 -22.33 -0.96 5.87
C TYR A 260 -23.05 -2.03 6.71
N LYS A 261 -22.82 -3.31 6.40
CA LYS A 261 -23.42 -4.43 7.13
C LYS A 261 -23.00 -4.43 8.61
N ASN A 262 -21.72 -4.23 8.89
CA ASN A 262 -21.20 -4.27 10.26
C ASN A 262 -21.59 -3.02 11.06
N LEU A 263 -21.63 -1.84 10.42
CA LEU A 263 -22.20 -0.63 10.98
C LEU A 263 -23.65 -0.85 11.40
N ASN A 264 -24.51 -1.32 10.50
CA ASN A 264 -25.94 -1.53 10.81
C ASN A 264 -26.18 -2.50 11.98
N MET A 265 -25.30 -3.49 12.18
CA MET A 265 -25.40 -4.39 13.33
C MET A 265 -25.01 -3.69 14.65
N GLN A 266 -24.17 -2.66 14.61
CA GLN A 266 -23.63 -1.93 15.76
C GLN A 266 -24.40 -0.64 16.10
N LEU A 267 -25.18 -0.07 15.17
CA LEU A 267 -25.98 1.16 15.33
C LEU A 267 -27.13 1.07 16.36
N LYS A 268 -27.12 0.07 17.24
CA LYS A 268 -28.10 -0.04 18.34
C LYS A 268 -27.69 0.73 19.61
N ASP A 269 -26.46 1.25 19.68
CA ASP A 269 -25.95 2.06 20.79
C ASP A 269 -25.41 3.43 20.31
N ASP A 270 -25.20 4.36 21.25
CA ASP A 270 -24.65 5.74 21.17
C ASP A 270 -23.33 5.95 20.36
N SER A 271 -22.87 4.92 19.65
CA SER A 271 -21.74 4.82 18.71
C SER A 271 -21.72 5.84 17.55
N LEU A 272 -22.77 6.63 17.37
CA LEU A 272 -22.95 7.54 16.24
C LEU A 272 -22.08 8.79 16.30
N LYS A 273 -21.82 9.35 17.50
CA LYS A 273 -20.89 10.49 17.66
C LYS A 273 -19.47 10.12 17.22
N ASN A 274 -19.08 8.86 17.39
CA ASN A 274 -17.75 8.36 17.07
C ASN A 274 -17.51 8.22 15.55
N ILE A 275 -18.57 8.20 14.71
CA ILE A 275 -18.39 8.05 13.26
C ILE A 275 -17.78 9.31 12.65
N ILE A 276 -18.19 10.51 13.08
CA ILE A 276 -17.69 11.77 12.51
C ILE A 276 -16.17 11.90 12.72
N GLU A 277 -15.69 11.51 13.90
CA GLU A 277 -14.29 11.57 14.30
C GLU A 277 -13.37 10.67 13.47
N ILE A 278 -13.91 9.64 12.81
CA ILE A 278 -13.15 8.68 12.00
C ILE A 278 -13.28 8.91 10.49
N LEU A 279 -14.02 9.94 10.06
CA LEU A 279 -14.17 10.25 8.64
C LEU A 279 -12.95 10.98 8.07
N PRO A 280 -12.65 10.75 6.79
CA PRO A 280 -11.57 11.46 6.12
C PRO A 280 -11.90 12.94 5.96
N LYS A 281 -10.89 13.79 6.13
CA LYS A 281 -11.04 15.24 6.13
C LYS A 281 -10.92 15.87 4.73
N ASN A 282 -10.39 15.14 3.75
CA ASN A 282 -10.16 15.63 2.39
C ASN A 282 -11.26 15.24 1.37
N VAL A 283 -12.46 14.93 1.86
CA VAL A 283 -13.59 14.49 1.02
C VAL A 283 -14.52 15.66 0.76
N PHE A 284 -14.68 16.02 -0.51
CA PHE A 284 -15.60 17.06 -0.96
C PHE A 284 -17.05 16.60 -0.74
N HIS A 285 -17.92 17.56 -0.40
CA HIS A 285 -19.34 17.33 -0.15
C HIS A 285 -19.68 16.40 1.04
N LEU A 286 -18.70 15.97 1.83
CA LEU A 286 -18.97 15.14 3.00
C LEU A 286 -19.90 15.85 4.00
N GLU A 287 -19.70 17.16 4.20
CA GLU A 287 -20.55 18.00 5.05
C GLU A 287 -22.02 18.01 4.59
N SER A 288 -22.28 17.91 3.28
CA SER A 288 -23.64 17.88 2.73
C SER A 288 -24.38 16.56 2.98
N CYS A 289 -23.68 15.52 3.44
CA CYS A 289 -24.32 14.27 3.83
C CYS A 289 -25.10 14.39 5.13
N PHE A 290 -24.69 15.29 6.03
CA PHE A 290 -25.30 15.44 7.35
C PHE A 290 -26.57 16.30 7.27
N ASN A 291 -27.67 15.78 7.81
CA ASN A 291 -28.92 16.52 7.97
C ASN A 291 -29.04 17.07 9.40
N GLU A 292 -29.88 18.09 9.61
CA GLU A 292 -30.19 18.63 10.96
C GLU A 292 -30.81 17.57 11.90
N SER A 293 -31.43 16.53 11.35
CA SER A 293 -32.10 15.43 12.06
C SER A 293 -31.17 14.34 12.61
N GLY A 294 -29.84 14.49 12.49
CA GLY A 294 -28.85 13.53 13.01
C GLY A 294 -28.39 12.45 12.01
N LEU A 295 -27.54 11.53 12.47
CA LEU A 295 -26.99 10.42 11.68
C LEU A 295 -27.95 9.22 11.66
N ASP A 296 -28.83 9.17 10.68
CA ASP A 296 -29.65 7.98 10.41
C ASP A 296 -28.97 7.00 9.43
N GLN A 297 -29.60 5.85 9.20
CA GLN A 297 -29.12 4.83 8.26
C GLN A 297 -28.95 5.38 6.84
N TYR A 298 -29.81 6.32 6.43
CA TYR A 298 -29.74 6.98 5.13
C TYR A 298 -28.51 7.90 5.02
N THR A 299 -28.20 8.64 6.09
CA THR A 299 -27.01 9.48 6.21
C THR A 299 -25.74 8.64 6.07
N ILE A 300 -25.69 7.48 6.72
CA ILE A 300 -24.56 6.53 6.59
C ILE A 300 -24.44 6.03 5.15
N GLN A 301 -25.53 5.67 4.49
CA GLN A 301 -25.49 5.28 3.07
C GLN A 301 -24.94 6.40 2.19
N LYS A 302 -25.38 7.65 2.40
CA LYS A 302 -24.83 8.82 1.68
C LYS A 302 -23.34 8.99 1.89
N ILE A 303 -22.88 8.91 3.15
CA ILE A 303 -21.45 9.01 3.49
C ILE A 303 -20.67 7.94 2.74
N LEU A 304 -21.07 6.67 2.87
CA LEU A 304 -20.38 5.55 2.20
C LEU A 304 -20.36 5.72 0.68
N HIS A 305 -21.46 6.20 0.08
CA HIS A 305 -21.55 6.48 -1.35
C HIS A 305 -20.60 7.59 -1.81
N VAL A 306 -20.49 8.68 -1.04
CA VAL A 306 -19.53 9.75 -1.34
C VAL A 306 -18.09 9.23 -1.26
N LEU A 307 -17.77 8.44 -0.23
CA LEU A 307 -16.44 7.86 -0.01
C LEU A 307 -16.03 6.87 -1.12
N ASP A 308 -16.98 6.16 -1.75
CA ASP A 308 -16.71 5.25 -2.88
C ASP A 308 -16.10 5.95 -4.11
N ASN A 309 -16.22 7.28 -4.21
CA ASN A 309 -15.61 8.07 -5.29
C ASN A 309 -14.10 8.30 -5.10
N TYR A 310 -13.54 7.89 -3.97
CA TYR A 310 -12.14 8.10 -3.61
C TYR A 310 -11.39 6.77 -3.50
N ASN A 311 -10.06 6.85 -3.47
CA ASN A 311 -9.22 5.70 -3.19
C ASN A 311 -9.61 5.01 -1.86
N PRO A 312 -10.09 3.76 -1.90
CA PRO A 312 -10.69 3.12 -0.74
C PRO A 312 -9.70 2.88 0.40
N SER A 313 -8.43 2.59 0.11
CA SER A 313 -7.41 2.37 1.14
C SER A 313 -7.10 3.64 1.95
N HIS A 314 -7.52 4.80 1.46
CA HIS A 314 -7.39 6.09 2.14
C HIS A 314 -8.75 6.48 2.75
N ALA A 315 -9.79 6.62 1.92
CA ALA A 315 -11.10 7.11 2.36
C ALA A 315 -11.73 6.27 3.47
N PHE A 316 -11.54 4.95 3.44
CA PHE A 316 -12.08 4.03 4.43
C PHE A 316 -11.03 3.49 5.41
N ALA A 317 -9.83 4.08 5.50
CA ALA A 317 -8.70 3.48 6.23
C ALA A 317 -9.06 3.10 7.68
N ILE A 318 -9.59 4.06 8.47
CA ILE A 318 -10.02 3.82 9.85
C ILE A 318 -11.26 2.90 9.89
N MET A 319 -12.24 3.13 9.00
CA MET A 319 -13.47 2.34 8.94
C MET A 319 -13.22 0.86 8.63
N TYR A 320 -12.23 0.52 7.81
CA TYR A 320 -11.86 -0.87 7.56
C TYR A 320 -11.28 -1.55 8.79
N ILE A 321 -10.54 -0.82 9.62
CA ILE A 321 -9.96 -1.38 10.85
C ILE A 321 -11.09 -1.63 11.86
N LEU A 322 -11.96 -0.63 12.08
CA LEU A 322 -13.06 -0.71 13.05
C LEU A 322 -14.17 -1.67 12.65
N TYR A 323 -14.66 -1.55 11.41
CA TYR A 323 -15.87 -2.24 10.96
C TYR A 323 -15.60 -3.38 10.01
N HIS A 324 -14.36 -3.61 9.58
CA HIS A 324 -14.02 -4.75 8.71
C HIS A 324 -12.89 -5.63 9.29
N GLN A 325 -12.46 -5.32 10.52
CA GLN A 325 -11.34 -5.95 11.23
C GLN A 325 -10.10 -6.08 10.35
N SER A 326 -9.82 -5.04 9.57
CA SER A 326 -8.61 -4.98 8.74
C SER A 326 -7.40 -4.69 9.63
N PRO A 327 -6.29 -5.43 9.49
CA PRO A 327 -5.02 -5.08 10.13
C PRO A 327 -4.19 -4.13 9.27
N PHE A 328 -4.74 -3.59 8.17
CA PHE A 328 -3.99 -2.73 7.25
C PHE A 328 -4.34 -1.26 7.44
N LEU A 329 -3.33 -0.45 7.75
CA LEU A 329 -3.41 1.01 7.78
C LEU A 329 -2.46 1.60 6.73
N LYS A 330 -2.97 2.35 5.77
CA LYS A 330 -2.13 2.88 4.69
C LYS A 330 -1.15 3.94 5.23
N LYS A 331 0.15 3.81 4.90
CA LYS A 331 1.21 4.65 5.49
C LYS A 331 1.11 6.13 5.10
N ASP A 332 0.63 6.42 3.89
CA ASP A 332 0.63 7.78 3.34
C ASP A 332 -0.66 8.56 3.56
N ILE A 333 -1.58 8.09 4.40
CA ILE A 333 -2.88 8.74 4.62
C ILE A 333 -2.78 10.16 5.17
N ILE A 334 -1.80 10.46 6.04
CA ILE A 334 -1.56 11.82 6.52
C ILE A 334 -0.90 12.66 5.43
N ARG A 335 0.09 12.09 4.74
CA ARG A 335 0.80 12.76 3.64
C ARG A 335 -0.14 13.15 2.49
N GLN A 336 -1.16 12.32 2.21
CA GLN A 336 -2.22 12.62 1.23
C GLN A 336 -3.29 13.57 1.78
N GLY A 337 -3.19 13.97 3.06
CA GLY A 337 -4.14 14.82 3.74
C GLY A 337 -5.47 14.14 4.04
N THR A 338 -5.57 12.81 3.98
CA THR A 338 -6.82 12.10 4.22
C THR A 338 -7.26 12.19 5.69
N PHE A 339 -6.32 12.11 6.62
CA PHE A 339 -6.56 12.28 8.05
C PHE A 339 -5.51 13.22 8.65
N SER A 340 -5.82 13.85 9.78
CA SER A 340 -4.80 14.62 10.54
C SER A 340 -3.92 13.70 11.40
N PRO A 341 -2.69 14.12 11.76
CA PRO A 341 -1.88 13.39 12.74
C PRO A 341 -2.59 13.18 14.07
N MET A 342 -3.29 14.21 14.57
CA MET A 342 -4.07 14.11 15.82
C MET A 342 -5.16 13.03 15.72
N GLN A 343 -5.90 12.99 14.61
CA GLN A 343 -6.95 12.00 14.39
C GLN A 343 -6.39 10.57 14.33
N ILE A 344 -5.22 10.37 13.71
CA ILE A 344 -4.56 9.07 13.67
C ILE A 344 -4.00 8.68 15.03
N GLU A 345 -3.36 9.59 15.76
CA GLU A 345 -2.85 9.29 17.09
C GLU A 345 -3.99 8.94 18.05
N GLU A 346 -5.06 9.74 18.09
CA GLU A 346 -6.23 9.47 18.93
C GLU A 346 -6.83 8.10 18.58
N PHE A 347 -6.94 7.77 17.29
CA PHE A 347 -7.39 6.47 16.85
C PHE A 347 -6.46 5.32 17.31
N ILE A 348 -5.15 5.49 17.22
CA ILE A 348 -4.16 4.47 17.59
C ILE A 348 -4.06 4.29 19.11
N CYS A 349 -4.16 5.37 19.87
CA CYS A 349 -4.02 5.38 21.34
C CYS A 349 -5.30 4.96 22.06
N SER A 350 -6.47 5.38 21.55
CA SER A 350 -7.77 5.05 22.17
C SER A 350 -8.24 3.64 21.86
N ASN A 351 -7.57 2.94 20.92
CA ASN A 351 -8.01 1.65 20.45
C ASN A 351 -7.06 0.52 20.85
N ASN A 352 -7.57 -0.40 21.67
CA ASN A 352 -6.85 -1.60 22.11
C ASN A 352 -6.65 -2.65 21.00
N MET A 353 -6.94 -2.35 19.73
CA MET A 353 -6.68 -3.25 18.60
C MET A 353 -5.18 -3.46 18.34
N ILE A 354 -4.32 -2.54 18.78
CA ILE A 354 -2.86 -2.65 18.69
C ILE A 354 -2.31 -2.92 20.09
N ASN A 355 -1.85 -4.14 20.34
CA ASN A 355 -1.37 -4.55 21.66
C ASN A 355 0.13 -4.26 21.90
N ASN A 356 0.84 -3.75 20.90
CA ASN A 356 2.27 -3.50 20.96
C ASN A 356 2.53 -2.00 20.94
N ASP A 357 2.94 -1.43 22.08
CA ASP A 357 3.17 0.02 22.20
C ASP A 357 4.33 0.49 21.32
N LEU A 358 5.38 -0.32 21.13
CA LEU A 358 6.47 0.02 20.20
C LEU A 358 5.97 0.10 18.75
N LEU A 359 4.96 -0.69 18.37
CA LEU A 359 4.34 -0.60 17.04
C LEU A 359 3.48 0.67 16.93
N LYS A 360 2.77 1.07 18.00
CA LYS A 360 2.05 2.35 18.03
C LYS A 360 3.02 3.51 17.83
N ASP A 361 4.14 3.49 18.55
CA ASP A 361 5.20 4.49 18.46
C ASP A 361 5.81 4.52 17.05
N GLU A 362 6.08 3.37 16.43
CA GLU A 362 6.54 3.27 15.03
C GLU A 362 5.56 3.96 14.07
N ILE A 363 4.26 3.69 14.21
CA ILE A 363 3.21 4.25 13.35
C ILE A 363 3.14 5.77 13.53
N ILE A 364 3.03 6.25 14.77
CA ILE A 364 2.92 7.68 15.10
C ILE A 364 4.18 8.42 14.62
N THR A 365 5.37 7.89 14.90
CA THR A 365 6.64 8.48 14.46
C THR A 365 6.72 8.56 12.94
N HIS A 366 6.32 7.52 12.22
CA HIS A 366 6.30 7.55 10.75
C HIS A 366 5.33 8.60 10.20
N CYS A 367 4.12 8.65 10.77
CA CYS A 367 3.07 9.59 10.44
C CYS A 367 3.53 11.05 10.62
N LEU A 368 4.27 11.33 11.69
CA LEU A 368 4.86 12.63 11.98
C LEU A 368 6.02 12.98 11.05
N THR A 369 6.91 12.02 10.79
CA THR A 369 8.13 12.25 10.00
C THR A 369 7.90 12.38 8.49
N ASP A 370 6.91 11.67 7.91
CA ASP A 370 6.60 11.78 6.48
C ASP A 370 5.85 13.08 6.13
N GLY A 371 5.33 13.79 7.14
CA GLY A 371 4.76 15.13 7.04
C GLY A 371 3.33 15.17 6.52
N THR A 372 2.81 16.39 6.39
CA THR A 372 1.45 16.70 5.91
C THR A 372 1.52 17.35 4.53
N PRO A 373 0.43 17.50 3.76
CA PRO A 373 0.47 18.20 2.47
C PRO A 373 1.12 19.59 2.52
N LEU A 374 0.94 20.31 3.64
CA LEU A 374 1.49 21.66 3.84
C LEU A 374 3.02 21.68 3.88
N SER A 375 3.67 20.62 4.38
CA SER A 375 5.14 20.57 4.43
C SER A 375 5.79 20.49 3.05
N PHE A 376 5.01 20.31 1.99
CA PHE A 376 5.47 20.23 0.60
C PHE A 376 5.14 21.48 -0.24
N LEU A 377 4.57 22.54 0.36
CA LEU A 377 4.20 23.77 -0.37
C LEU A 377 5.42 24.49 -0.97
N GLU A 378 6.57 24.43 -0.30
CA GLU A 378 7.81 25.05 -0.76
C GLU A 378 8.54 24.23 -1.84
N ASP A 379 8.18 22.95 -2.03
CA ASP A 379 8.75 22.07 -3.05
C ASP A 379 7.65 21.34 -3.84
N LEU A 380 7.06 22.07 -4.80
CA LEU A 380 6.04 21.56 -5.72
C LEU A 380 6.52 20.35 -6.54
N ARG A 381 7.83 20.22 -6.78
CA ARG A 381 8.39 19.08 -7.50
C ARG A 381 8.33 17.83 -6.63
N LEU A 382 8.69 17.94 -5.35
CA LEU A 382 8.57 16.85 -4.38
C LEU A 382 7.11 16.49 -4.11
N SER A 383 6.21 17.48 -3.97
CA SER A 383 4.77 17.23 -3.78
C SER A 383 4.20 16.40 -4.93
N TYR A 384 4.50 16.79 -6.17
CA TYR A 384 4.07 16.05 -7.36
C TYR A 384 4.61 14.62 -7.38
N ARG A 385 5.90 14.42 -7.05
CA ARG A 385 6.52 13.09 -6.97
C ARG A 385 5.88 12.19 -5.90
N LYS A 386 5.42 12.78 -4.79
CA LYS A 386 4.71 12.09 -3.69
C LYS A 386 3.23 11.84 -4.00
N GLY A 387 2.72 12.32 -5.14
CA GLY A 387 1.32 12.18 -5.53
C GLY A 387 0.39 13.18 -4.83
N ILE A 388 0.95 14.21 -4.18
CA ILE A 388 0.19 15.24 -3.49
C ILE A 388 -0.24 16.27 -4.53
N CYS A 389 -1.54 16.62 -4.55
CA CYS A 389 -2.00 17.68 -5.43
C CYS A 389 -1.44 19.01 -4.93
N GLY A 390 -0.52 19.61 -5.69
CA GLY A 390 0.02 20.94 -5.38
C GLY A 390 -0.97 22.08 -5.59
N PHE A 391 -2.18 21.78 -6.10
CA PHE A 391 -3.18 22.76 -6.52
C PHE A 391 -4.61 22.30 -6.17
N GLY A 392 -5.14 22.87 -5.11
CA GLY A 392 -6.52 22.87 -4.64
C GLY A 392 -6.61 23.96 -3.58
N GLN A 393 -7.80 24.42 -3.17
CA GLN A 393 -7.88 25.15 -1.90
C GLN A 393 -7.08 24.31 -0.90
N ASN A 394 -6.07 24.90 -0.26
CA ASN A 394 -5.45 24.28 0.90
C ASN A 394 -6.64 23.72 1.69
N TYR A 395 -6.77 22.40 1.82
CA TYR A 395 -7.69 21.85 2.83
C TYR A 395 -7.30 22.63 4.06
N LYS A 396 -8.14 23.58 4.52
CA LYS A 396 -7.74 24.64 5.45
C LYS A 396 -6.89 23.95 6.48
N GLY A 397 -5.59 24.26 6.44
CA GLY A 397 -4.58 23.39 7.01
C GLY A 397 -5.05 22.98 8.38
N TYR A 398 -5.26 21.68 8.59
CA TYR A 398 -5.82 21.11 9.81
C TYR A 398 -5.26 21.87 11.02
N GLU A 399 -6.02 22.83 11.57
CA GLU A 399 -5.50 23.75 12.61
C GLU A 399 -5.03 22.93 13.81
N ASP A 400 -5.76 21.84 14.08
CA ASP A 400 -5.41 20.77 15.02
C ASP A 400 -4.03 20.17 14.73
N SER A 401 -3.68 19.91 13.46
CA SER A 401 -2.38 19.36 13.08
C SER A 401 -1.21 20.32 13.31
N GLN A 402 -1.40 21.63 13.07
CA GLN A 402 -0.33 22.61 13.26
C GLN A 402 -0.01 22.80 14.74
N ILE A 403 -1.05 22.89 15.57
CA ILE A 403 -0.92 22.97 17.03
C ILE A 403 -0.24 21.70 17.55
N TYR A 404 -0.70 20.54 17.09
CA TYR A 404 -0.18 19.24 17.48
C TYR A 404 1.30 19.04 17.09
N LEU A 405 1.66 19.31 15.84
CA LEU A 405 3.05 19.22 15.36
C LEU A 405 3.98 20.17 16.13
N LYS A 406 3.54 21.40 16.41
CA LYS A 406 4.32 22.36 17.20
C LYS A 406 4.59 21.82 18.61
N LYS A 407 3.56 21.25 19.26
CA LYS A 407 3.69 20.63 20.58
C LYS A 407 4.67 19.46 20.59
N TYR A 408 4.59 18.57 19.60
CA TYR A 408 5.48 17.41 19.49
C TYR A 408 6.92 17.81 19.20
N MET A 409 7.14 18.71 18.23
CA MET A 409 8.47 19.22 17.87
C MET A 409 9.15 20.01 19.00
N THR A 410 8.38 20.59 19.93
CA THR A 410 8.93 21.21 21.14
C THR A 410 9.35 20.19 22.21
N GLN A 411 8.80 18.98 22.21
CA GLN A 411 9.14 17.91 23.16
C GLN A 411 10.40 17.13 22.76
N GLU A 412 10.72 17.02 21.46
CA GLU A 412 11.97 16.40 21.00
C GLU A 412 13.22 17.26 21.24
N LYS A 413 13.07 18.55 21.56
CA LYS A 413 14.21 19.44 21.88
C LYS A 413 14.66 19.38 23.35
N SER A 414 14.07 18.52 24.17
CA SER A 414 14.38 18.38 25.60
C SER A 414 15.06 17.05 25.99
N PHE A 415 15.83 16.44 25.08
CA PHE A 415 16.73 15.33 25.38
C PHE A 415 18.15 15.62 24.89
#